data_AF-A0A7C5ZAC9-F1
#
_entry.id   AF-A0A7C5ZAC9-F1
#
_cell.length_a   1.000
_cell.length_b   1.000
_cell.length_c   1.000
_cell.angle_alpha   90.00
_cell.angle_beta   90.00
_cell.angle_gamma   90.00
#
_symmetry.space_group_name_H-M   'P 1'
#
loop_
_entity.id
_entity.type
_entity.pdbx_description
1 polymer ?
#
loop_
_entity_poly.entity_id
_entity_poly.type
_entity_poly.pdbx_seq_one_letter_code
_entity_poly.pdbx_strand_id
1 'polypeptide(L)'
;MRYFKGSVALSQAHDLPLLRQVLRSHFVTHSQLFEFIKLGGYERDRKVFNWRLGRLVAHGFASRQHVPSAGVEAIYSISPSGAAVLEGAGECYVPLPTPRTPQKREVNVLHAIELNDIRLSLVRAGLEVLWISESEIRSRNELTPFKYAKDYDAVVTVAVNGHSARFALEYERTAKKESDYLKVANKLSGERAVERVLYLSPSYDVLSFAADYLKRVRLPIFFGLASAWHAKLLDMPVASSHGARHQSLREVLK
;
A
#
# COMPACT_ATOMS: atom_id res chain seq x y z
N MET A 1 12.16 13.96 34.27
CA MET A 1 11.14 12.90 34.33
C MET A 1 11.88 11.56 34.33
N ARG A 2 11.81 10.77 35.41
CA ARG A 2 12.59 9.52 35.57
C ARG A 2 11.72 8.37 35.07
N TYR A 3 12.06 7.84 33.90
CA TYR A 3 11.34 6.72 33.30
C TYR A 3 11.46 5.46 34.17
N PHE A 4 10.39 4.67 34.26
CA PHE A 4 10.41 3.39 34.96
C PHE A 4 11.45 2.47 34.31
N LYS A 5 12.19 1.68 35.11
CA LYS A 5 13.23 0.78 34.57
C LYS A 5 12.59 -0.19 33.57
N GLY A 6 13.07 -0.17 32.32
CA GLY A 6 12.51 -0.97 31.21
C GLY A 6 11.49 -0.24 30.31
N SER A 7 11.05 0.97 30.69
CA SER A 7 10.19 1.80 29.83
C SER A 7 11.00 2.56 28.77
N VAL A 8 10.39 2.77 27.61
CA VAL A 8 10.98 3.52 26.48
C VAL A 8 10.13 4.74 26.19
N ALA A 9 10.79 5.90 26.19
CA ALA A 9 10.24 7.13 25.66
C ALA A 9 10.27 7.10 24.13
N LEU A 10 9.10 7.24 23.51
CA LEU A 10 8.98 7.31 22.05
C LEU A 10 9.10 8.77 21.59
N SER A 11 10.03 8.99 20.66
CA SER A 11 10.21 10.26 19.97
C SER A 11 9.08 10.50 18.98
N GLN A 12 8.32 11.57 19.19
CA GLN A 12 7.31 12.05 18.25
C GLN A 12 7.88 12.34 16.86
N ALA A 13 9.11 12.87 16.79
CA ALA A 13 9.74 13.29 15.53
C ALA A 13 10.38 12.13 14.74
N HIS A 14 10.69 11.00 15.38
CA HIS A 14 11.48 9.93 14.74
C HIS A 14 10.89 8.54 14.91
N ASP A 15 10.37 8.21 16.10
CA ASP A 15 9.87 6.86 16.36
C ASP A 15 8.44 6.70 15.84
N LEU A 16 7.57 7.72 15.99
CA LEU A 16 6.21 7.65 15.46
C LEU A 16 6.14 7.62 13.92
N PRO A 17 6.90 8.44 13.16
CA PRO A 17 6.94 8.31 11.71
C PRO A 17 7.38 6.92 11.24
N LEU A 18 8.33 6.31 11.96
CA LEU A 18 8.80 4.96 11.67
C LEU A 18 7.70 3.91 11.93
N LEU A 19 7.03 3.95 13.09
CA LEU A 19 5.91 3.05 13.40
C LEU A 19 4.74 3.24 12.43
N ARG A 20 4.41 4.49 12.09
CA ARG A 20 3.37 4.83 11.11
C ARG A 20 3.70 4.26 9.73
N GLN A 21 4.96 4.35 9.29
CA GLN A 21 5.36 3.75 8.02
C GLN A 21 5.23 2.22 8.06
N VAL A 22 5.62 1.58 9.17
CA VAL A 22 5.43 0.13 9.35
C VAL A 22 3.94 -0.25 9.32
N LEU A 23 3.09 0.54 9.97
CA LEU A 23 1.63 0.36 9.97
C LEU A 23 1.06 0.46 8.54
N ARG A 24 1.38 1.54 7.83
CA ARG A 24 0.82 1.84 6.49
C ARG A 24 1.33 0.89 5.40
N SER A 25 2.50 0.28 5.62
CA SER A 25 3.07 -0.70 4.70
C SER A 25 2.55 -2.14 4.92
N HIS A 26 1.83 -2.42 6.01
CA HIS A 26 1.44 -3.76 6.49
C HIS A 26 2.62 -4.70 6.77
N PHE A 27 3.36 -5.07 5.73
CA PHE A 27 4.65 -5.75 5.80
C PHE A 27 5.68 -4.98 4.99
N VAL A 28 6.85 -4.74 5.55
CA VAL A 28 7.91 -3.97 4.88
C VAL A 28 9.27 -4.61 5.10
N THR A 29 10.12 -4.63 4.08
CA THR A 29 11.51 -5.10 4.25
C THR A 29 12.34 -4.06 5.00
N HIS A 30 13.49 -4.48 5.52
CA HIS A 30 14.42 -3.57 6.18
C HIS A 30 14.90 -2.44 5.24
N SER A 31 15.19 -2.77 3.98
CA SER A 31 15.64 -1.82 2.97
C SER A 31 14.52 -0.87 2.53
N GLN A 32 13.32 -1.39 2.26
CA GLN A 32 12.16 -0.56 1.90
C GLN A 32 11.81 0.43 3.01
N LEU A 33 11.81 -0.03 4.27
CA LEU A 33 11.49 0.83 5.41
C LEU A 33 12.51 1.96 5.55
N PHE A 34 13.80 1.65 5.50
CA PHE A 34 14.83 2.68 5.55
C PHE A 34 14.69 3.68 4.41
N GLU A 35 14.37 3.21 3.21
CA GLU A 35 14.22 4.08 2.06
C GLU A 35 13.03 5.04 2.22
N PHE A 36 11.87 4.56 2.69
CA PHE A 36 10.76 5.44 3.03
C PHE A 36 11.13 6.49 4.07
N ILE A 37 11.82 6.08 5.15
CA ILE A 37 12.24 6.99 6.22
C ILE A 37 13.26 8.02 5.73
N LYS A 38 14.18 7.61 4.85
CA LYS A 38 15.17 8.48 4.23
C LYS A 38 14.54 9.49 3.27
N LEU A 39 13.70 9.03 2.35
CA LEU A 39 13.02 9.87 1.35
C LEU A 39 11.99 10.79 2.00
N GLY A 40 11.34 10.35 3.09
CA GLY A 40 10.46 11.18 3.91
C GLY A 40 11.18 12.20 4.80
N GLY A 41 12.53 12.20 4.82
CA GLY A 41 13.33 13.16 5.56
C GLY A 41 13.40 12.94 7.08
N TYR A 42 12.95 11.78 7.58
CA TYR A 42 12.87 11.49 9.02
C TYR A 42 14.17 10.97 9.63
N GLU A 43 14.97 10.24 8.85
CA GLU A 43 16.31 9.75 9.24
C GLU A 43 17.14 9.45 8.00
N ARG A 44 18.36 9.99 7.94
CA ARG A 44 19.29 9.77 6.81
C ARG A 44 20.42 8.80 7.19
N ASP A 45 20.72 8.69 8.47
CA ASP A 45 21.78 7.82 8.97
C ASP A 45 21.27 6.39 9.16
N ARG A 46 21.86 5.45 8.41
CA ARG A 46 21.52 4.03 8.47
C ARG A 46 21.78 3.41 9.85
N LYS A 47 22.83 3.83 10.56
CA LYS A 47 23.15 3.32 11.90
C LYS A 47 22.10 3.77 12.91
N VAL A 48 21.70 5.04 12.86
CA VAL A 48 20.66 5.58 13.74
C VAL A 48 19.32 4.91 13.46
N PHE A 49 18.96 4.76 12.19
CA PHE A 49 17.78 3.99 11.77
C PHE A 49 17.80 2.56 12.34
N ASN A 50 18.89 1.82 12.14
CA ASN A 50 19.04 0.45 12.62
C ASN A 50 18.86 0.35 14.14
N TRP A 51 19.50 1.27 14.88
CA TRP A 51 19.38 1.32 16.34
C TRP A 51 17.95 1.61 16.78
N ARG A 52 17.28 2.60 16.16
CA ARG A 52 15.88 2.95 16.47
C ARG A 52 14.94 1.79 16.21
N LEU A 53 15.01 1.20 15.02
CA LEU A 53 14.16 0.08 14.65
C LEU A 53 14.43 -1.13 15.55
N GLY A 54 15.70 -1.45 15.83
CA GLY A 54 16.06 -2.52 16.75
C GLY A 54 15.49 -2.32 18.15
N ARG A 55 15.56 -1.09 18.68
CA ARG A 55 14.94 -0.71 19.95
C ARG A 55 13.42 -0.87 19.91
N LEU A 56 12.75 -0.39 18.87
CA LEU A 56 11.28 -0.51 18.74
C LEU A 56 10.83 -1.98 18.69
N VAL A 57 11.60 -2.85 18.03
CA VAL A 57 11.35 -4.29 18.01
C VAL A 57 11.61 -4.91 19.38
N ALA A 58 12.71 -4.58 20.03
CA ALA A 58 13.07 -5.13 21.35
C ALA A 58 12.03 -4.80 22.43
N HIS A 59 11.38 -3.64 22.32
CA HIS A 59 10.31 -3.22 23.23
C HIS A 59 8.90 -3.59 22.73
N GLY A 60 8.80 -4.38 21.67
CA GLY A 60 7.54 -4.96 21.21
C GLY A 60 6.58 -3.96 20.55
N PHE A 61 7.07 -2.85 20.00
CA PHE A 61 6.25 -1.92 19.21
C PHE A 61 6.17 -2.32 17.74
N ALA A 62 7.18 -3.02 17.22
CA ALA A 62 7.15 -3.63 15.90
C ALA A 62 7.52 -5.12 16.00
N SER A 63 6.94 -5.94 15.13
CA SER A 63 7.29 -7.34 15.01
C SER A 63 8.31 -7.53 13.90
N ARG A 64 9.34 -8.34 14.16
CA ARG A 64 10.33 -8.77 13.16
C ARG A 64 10.11 -10.25 12.87
N GLN A 65 10.04 -10.59 11.59
CA GLN A 65 9.90 -11.97 11.12
C GLN A 65 10.82 -12.22 9.91
N HIS A 66 11.10 -13.50 9.65
CA HIS A 66 11.74 -13.94 8.43
C HIS A 66 10.74 -14.78 7.65
N VAL A 67 10.57 -14.48 6.36
CA VAL A 67 9.65 -15.19 5.48
C VAL A 67 10.47 -15.72 4.31
N PRO A 68 10.57 -17.05 4.11
CA PRO A 68 11.46 -17.62 3.10
C PRO A 68 11.24 -17.07 1.69
N SER A 69 9.98 -16.79 1.35
CA SER A 69 9.61 -16.25 0.05
C SER A 69 10.00 -14.78 -0.17
N ALA A 70 10.25 -14.02 0.90
CA ALA A 70 10.64 -12.62 0.85
C ALA A 70 12.16 -12.39 0.80
N GLY A 71 12.94 -13.46 0.58
CA GLY A 71 14.39 -13.41 0.49
C GLY A 71 15.10 -13.39 1.84
N VAL A 72 16.26 -12.72 1.89
CA VAL A 72 17.20 -12.73 3.03
C VAL A 72 16.90 -11.62 4.05
N GLU A 73 16.08 -10.64 3.68
CA GLU A 73 15.80 -9.50 4.54
C GLU A 73 14.80 -9.82 5.66
N ALA A 74 14.98 -9.16 6.79
CA ALA A 74 13.98 -9.14 7.84
C ALA A 74 12.74 -8.36 7.37
N ILE A 75 11.56 -8.92 7.63
CA ILE A 75 10.27 -8.28 7.38
C ILE A 75 9.72 -7.73 8.69
N TYR A 76 9.21 -6.51 8.63
CA TYR A 76 8.62 -5.82 9.76
C TYR A 76 7.13 -5.61 9.57
N SER A 77 6.38 -5.74 10.64
CA SER A 77 4.95 -5.39 10.72
C SER A 77 4.67 -4.69 12.04
N ILE A 78 3.55 -3.97 12.11
CA ILE A 78 3.14 -3.33 13.35
C ILE A 78 2.74 -4.43 14.36
N SER A 79 3.06 -4.20 15.63
CA SER A 79 2.56 -5.04 16.72
C SER A 79 1.25 -4.44 17.30
N PRO A 80 0.47 -5.21 18.10
CA PRO A 80 -0.67 -4.64 18.83
C PRO A 80 -0.29 -3.44 19.72
N SER A 81 0.84 -3.51 20.43
CA SER A 81 1.31 -2.42 21.28
C SER A 81 1.72 -1.18 20.49
N GLY A 82 2.36 -1.37 19.33
CA GLY A 82 2.71 -0.28 18.43
C GLY A 82 1.48 0.37 17.81
N ALA A 83 0.47 -0.42 17.43
CA ALA A 83 -0.81 0.07 16.95
C ALA A 83 -1.52 0.90 18.03
N ALA A 84 -1.60 0.41 19.27
CA ALA A 84 -2.22 1.14 20.39
C ALA A 84 -1.54 2.50 20.67
N VAL A 85 -0.20 2.57 20.53
CA VAL A 85 0.52 3.85 20.63
C VAL A 85 0.10 4.82 19.53
N LEU A 86 -0.02 4.34 18.29
CA LEU A 86 -0.41 5.16 17.14
C LEU A 86 -1.88 5.61 17.25
N GLU A 87 -2.78 4.74 17.71
CA GLU A 87 -4.17 5.08 18.01
C GLU A 87 -4.24 6.18 19.08
N GLY A 88 -3.47 6.06 20.17
CA GLY A 88 -3.37 7.10 21.19
C GLY A 88 -2.78 8.41 20.68
N ALA A 89 -2.04 8.38 19.57
CA ALA A 89 -1.51 9.56 18.87
C ALA A 89 -2.47 10.10 17.78
N GLY A 90 -3.65 9.50 17.61
CA GLY A 90 -4.69 9.94 16.67
C GLY A 90 -4.67 9.27 15.31
N GLU A 91 -3.87 8.20 15.09
CA GLU A 91 -3.99 7.40 13.86
C GLU A 91 -5.26 6.56 13.91
N CYS A 92 -6.12 6.67 12.89
CA CYS A 92 -7.22 5.73 12.72
C CYS A 92 -6.67 4.39 12.20
N TYR A 93 -6.88 3.34 12.98
CA TYR A 93 -6.49 1.98 12.62
C TYR A 93 -7.62 0.99 12.91
N VAL A 94 -8.04 0.30 11.87
CA VAL A 94 -8.80 -0.94 11.96
C VAL A 94 -7.87 -2.07 11.52
N PRO A 95 -7.61 -3.07 12.38
CA PRO A 95 -6.76 -4.20 12.04
C PRO A 95 -7.25 -4.95 10.81
N LEU A 96 -6.30 -5.30 9.93
CA LEU A 96 -6.59 -6.25 8.87
C LEU A 96 -6.89 -7.65 9.43
N PRO A 97 -7.71 -8.46 8.74
CA PRO A 97 -7.92 -9.85 9.11
C PRO A 97 -6.61 -10.63 9.12
N THR A 98 -6.32 -11.30 10.25
CA THR A 98 -5.15 -12.17 10.36
C THR A 98 -5.28 -13.36 9.39
N PRO A 99 -4.24 -13.67 8.59
CA PRO A 99 -4.26 -14.84 7.72
C PRO A 99 -4.43 -16.13 8.52
N ARG A 100 -5.39 -16.96 8.11
CA ARG A 100 -5.70 -18.22 8.80
C ARG A 100 -4.69 -19.34 8.55
N THR A 101 -3.85 -19.23 7.53
CA THR A 101 -2.85 -20.25 7.16
C THR A 101 -1.49 -19.63 6.86
N PRO A 102 -0.38 -20.37 7.06
CA PRO A 102 0.96 -19.90 6.71
C PRO A 102 1.09 -19.48 5.25
N GLN A 103 0.50 -20.24 4.33
CA GLN A 103 0.56 -19.94 2.89
C GLN A 103 -0.14 -18.61 2.57
N LYS A 104 -1.30 -18.34 3.18
CA LYS A 104 -1.98 -17.04 3.02
C LYS A 104 -1.17 -15.90 3.61
N ARG A 105 -0.47 -16.15 4.72
CA ARG A 105 0.43 -15.15 5.32
C ARG A 105 1.58 -14.80 4.37
N GLU A 106 2.20 -15.80 3.75
CA GLU A 106 3.26 -15.56 2.76
C GLU A 106 2.75 -14.76 1.56
N VAL A 107 1.57 -15.11 1.02
CA VAL A 107 0.96 -14.36 -0.08
C VAL A 107 0.72 -12.89 0.31
N ASN A 108 0.20 -12.64 1.52
CA ASN A 108 -0.02 -11.27 2.00
C ASN A 108 1.29 -10.49 2.21
N VAL A 109 2.35 -11.16 2.68
CA VAL A 109 3.68 -10.54 2.83
C VAL A 109 4.22 -10.13 1.46
N LEU A 110 4.18 -11.02 0.47
CA LEU A 110 4.67 -10.72 -0.87
C LEU A 110 3.86 -9.61 -1.54
N HIS A 111 2.52 -9.66 -1.42
CA HIS A 111 1.63 -8.61 -1.90
C HIS A 111 2.00 -7.25 -1.32
N ALA A 112 2.19 -7.15 0.00
CA ALA A 112 2.55 -5.90 0.65
C ALA A 112 3.94 -5.40 0.25
N ILE A 113 4.93 -6.30 0.10
CA ILE A 113 6.28 -5.94 -0.37
C ILE A 113 6.23 -5.36 -1.79
N GLU A 114 5.54 -6.04 -2.72
CA GLU A 114 5.42 -5.60 -4.11
C GLU A 114 4.61 -4.27 -4.21
N LEU A 115 3.58 -4.10 -3.38
CA LEU A 115 2.84 -2.83 -3.27
C LEU A 115 3.71 -1.68 -2.72
N ASN A 116 4.58 -1.97 -1.76
CA ASN A 116 5.55 -0.99 -1.26
C ASN A 116 6.56 -0.59 -2.34
N ASP A 117 6.99 -1.51 -3.20
CA ASP A 117 7.86 -1.18 -4.34
C ASP A 117 7.14 -0.28 -5.35
N ILE A 118 5.85 -0.54 -5.62
CA ILE A 118 5.01 0.31 -6.48
C ILE A 118 4.97 1.73 -5.91
N ARG A 119 4.73 1.87 -4.60
CA ARG A 119 4.75 3.16 -3.91
C ARG A 119 6.12 3.83 -3.96
N LEU A 120 7.19 3.10 -3.65
CA LEU A 120 8.56 3.64 -3.67
C LEU A 120 8.93 4.17 -5.04
N SER A 121 8.46 3.58 -6.15
CA SER A 121 8.66 4.15 -7.47
C SER A 121 8.10 5.59 -7.60
N LEU A 122 6.95 5.90 -6.98
CA LEU A 122 6.41 7.26 -6.95
C LEU A 122 7.20 8.20 -6.04
N VAL A 123 7.57 7.72 -4.84
CA VAL A 123 8.34 8.51 -3.87
C VAL A 123 9.71 8.87 -4.43
N ARG A 124 10.41 7.91 -5.05
CA ARG A 124 11.70 8.13 -5.73
C ARG A 124 11.61 9.16 -6.84
N ALA A 125 10.51 9.17 -7.58
CA ALA A 125 10.28 10.12 -8.67
C ALA A 125 9.76 11.49 -8.19
N GLY A 126 9.50 11.68 -6.89
CA GLY A 126 8.91 12.91 -6.36
C GLY A 126 7.48 13.17 -6.86
N LEU A 127 6.75 12.12 -7.26
CA LEU A 127 5.41 12.21 -7.85
C LEU A 127 4.29 11.96 -6.84
N GLU A 128 4.58 11.31 -5.69
CA GLU A 128 3.59 11.05 -4.64
C GLU A 128 3.16 12.38 -3.98
N VAL A 129 1.88 12.75 -4.15
CA VAL A 129 1.26 13.86 -3.41
C VAL A 129 0.59 13.33 -2.15
N LEU A 130 -0.15 12.23 -2.26
CA LEU A 130 -0.80 11.57 -1.13
C LEU A 130 -0.93 10.06 -1.39
N TRP A 131 -0.64 9.26 -0.36
CA TRP A 131 -0.89 7.82 -0.35
C TRP A 131 -1.78 7.46 0.85
N ILE A 132 -3.00 7.01 0.58
CA ILE A 132 -3.93 6.48 1.58
C ILE A 132 -3.82 4.95 1.53
N SER A 133 -3.34 4.33 2.61
CA SER A 133 -3.15 2.88 2.68
C SER A 133 -4.45 2.10 2.87
N GLU A 134 -4.45 0.81 2.54
CA GLU A 134 -5.57 -0.10 2.79
C GLU A 134 -6.10 -0.02 4.23
N SER A 135 -5.20 0.04 5.23
CA SER A 135 -5.60 0.21 6.64
C SER A 135 -6.39 1.48 6.92
N GLU A 136 -6.01 2.60 6.29
CA GLU A 136 -6.71 3.88 6.44
C GLU A 136 -8.04 3.88 5.67
N ILE A 137 -8.05 3.29 4.46
CA ILE A 137 -9.26 3.08 3.66
C ILE A 137 -10.28 2.23 4.43
N ARG A 138 -9.85 1.12 5.01
CA ARG A 138 -10.68 0.24 5.82
C ARG A 138 -11.26 0.98 7.02
N SER A 139 -10.39 1.70 7.75
CA SER A 139 -10.82 2.51 8.89
C SER A 139 -11.89 3.53 8.49
N ARG A 140 -11.71 4.20 7.36
CA ARG A 140 -12.68 5.14 6.82
C ARG A 140 -13.99 4.45 6.41
N ASN A 141 -13.92 3.29 5.77
CA ASN A 141 -15.07 2.51 5.33
C ASN A 141 -15.90 1.97 6.51
N GLU A 142 -15.25 1.62 7.62
CA GLU A 142 -15.92 1.11 8.81
C GLU A 142 -16.47 2.24 9.68
N LEU A 143 -15.71 3.32 9.88
CA LEU A 143 -15.97 4.33 10.89
C LEU A 143 -16.69 5.59 10.39
N THR A 144 -16.82 5.79 9.08
CA THR A 144 -17.38 7.03 8.51
C THR A 144 -18.48 6.77 7.48
N PRO A 145 -19.39 7.73 7.23
CA PRO A 145 -20.35 7.63 6.14
C PRO A 145 -19.70 7.86 4.75
N PHE A 146 -18.50 8.41 4.69
CA PHE A 146 -17.81 8.77 3.44
C PHE A 146 -17.00 7.60 2.88
N LYS A 147 -17.66 6.50 2.57
CA LYS A 147 -17.03 5.22 2.21
C LYS A 147 -16.58 5.18 0.76
N TYR A 148 -15.53 4.42 0.51
CA TYR A 148 -15.25 3.84 -0.80
C TYR A 148 -16.16 2.62 -1.02
N ALA A 149 -16.34 2.20 -2.27
CA ALA A 149 -17.15 1.03 -2.60
C ALA A 149 -16.54 -0.28 -2.11
N LYS A 150 -15.22 -0.31 -1.88
CA LYS A 150 -14.48 -1.43 -1.31
C LYS A 150 -13.23 -0.96 -0.57
N ASP A 151 -12.57 -1.89 0.12
CA ASP A 151 -11.22 -1.68 0.63
C ASP A 151 -10.24 -1.85 -0.54
N TYR A 152 -9.74 -0.73 -1.06
CA TYR A 152 -8.69 -0.72 -2.08
C TYR A 152 -7.31 -0.93 -1.45
N ASP A 153 -6.34 -1.46 -2.21
CA ASP A 153 -4.96 -1.58 -1.73
C ASP A 153 -4.35 -0.22 -1.39
N ALA A 154 -4.66 0.78 -2.21
CA ALA A 154 -4.40 2.18 -1.88
C ALA A 154 -5.32 3.14 -2.64
N VAL A 155 -5.39 4.38 -2.17
CA VAL A 155 -5.90 5.51 -2.95
C VAL A 155 -4.79 6.53 -3.06
N VAL A 156 -4.39 6.79 -4.30
CA VAL A 156 -3.15 7.48 -4.63
C VAL A 156 -3.49 8.80 -5.30
N THR A 157 -2.82 9.86 -4.86
CA THR A 157 -2.80 11.16 -5.55
C THR A 157 -1.38 11.44 -6.02
N VAL A 158 -1.24 11.71 -7.31
CA VAL A 158 0.05 11.96 -7.96
C VAL A 158 0.08 13.32 -8.66
N ALA A 159 1.25 13.92 -8.74
CA ALA A 159 1.48 15.11 -9.56
C ALA A 159 1.61 14.73 -11.04
N VAL A 160 0.78 15.35 -11.88
CA VAL A 160 0.73 15.13 -13.34
C VAL A 160 0.63 16.47 -14.02
N ASN A 161 1.61 16.84 -14.86
CA ASN A 161 1.55 18.04 -15.72
C ASN A 161 1.09 19.34 -15.00
N GLY A 162 1.48 19.53 -13.74
CA GLY A 162 1.11 20.71 -12.94
C GLY A 162 -0.23 20.63 -12.21
N HIS A 163 -0.99 19.54 -12.34
CA HIS A 163 -2.19 19.26 -11.54
C HIS A 163 -2.01 17.97 -10.71
N SER A 164 -2.94 17.72 -9.79
CA SER A 164 -3.00 16.45 -9.05
C SER A 164 -4.04 15.52 -9.67
N ALA A 165 -3.70 14.26 -9.88
CA ALA A 165 -4.64 13.23 -10.32
C ALA A 165 -4.81 12.17 -9.23
N ARG A 166 -6.06 11.77 -8.96
CA ARG A 166 -6.40 10.80 -7.92
C ARG A 166 -7.03 9.55 -8.52
N PHE A 167 -6.59 8.38 -8.07
CA PHE A 167 -7.15 7.09 -8.47
C PHE A 167 -7.08 6.07 -7.33
N ALA A 168 -7.96 5.09 -7.34
CA ALA A 168 -7.80 3.90 -6.52
C ALA A 168 -6.81 2.93 -7.19
N LEU A 169 -5.97 2.30 -6.40
CA LEU A 169 -4.97 1.32 -6.85
C LEU A 169 -5.38 -0.07 -6.36
N GLU A 170 -5.28 -1.03 -7.26
CA GLU A 170 -5.43 -2.46 -7.01
C GLU A 170 -4.21 -3.16 -7.56
N TYR A 171 -3.57 -4.00 -6.74
CA TYR A 171 -2.48 -4.84 -7.14
C TYR A 171 -2.88 -6.30 -7.03
N GLU A 172 -2.87 -7.05 -8.13
CA GLU A 172 -3.34 -8.42 -8.14
C GLU A 172 -2.22 -9.39 -8.54
N ARG A 173 -1.58 -9.97 -7.52
CA ARG A 173 -0.51 -10.96 -7.72
C ARG A 173 -1.01 -12.31 -8.24
N THR A 174 -2.22 -12.69 -7.85
CA THR A 174 -2.85 -13.97 -8.21
C THR A 174 -4.32 -13.76 -8.52
N ALA A 175 -4.83 -14.38 -9.58
CA ALA A 175 -6.22 -14.27 -9.96
C ALA A 175 -7.16 -14.76 -8.84
N LYS A 176 -8.20 -13.96 -8.56
CA LYS A 176 -9.34 -14.36 -7.74
C LYS A 176 -10.25 -15.35 -8.45
N LYS A 177 -11.18 -15.94 -7.69
CA LYS A 177 -12.29 -16.70 -8.27
C LYS A 177 -13.21 -15.76 -9.04
N GLU A 178 -13.85 -16.26 -10.08
CA GLU A 178 -14.85 -15.54 -10.86
C GLU A 178 -15.91 -14.83 -9.98
N SER A 179 -16.46 -15.55 -9.00
CA SER A 179 -17.50 -15.01 -8.12
C SER A 179 -17.02 -13.81 -7.30
N ASP A 180 -15.71 -13.68 -7.06
CA ASP A 180 -15.14 -12.54 -6.37
C ASP A 180 -14.97 -11.35 -7.32
N TYR A 181 -14.60 -11.57 -8.58
CA TYR A 181 -14.59 -10.50 -9.59
C TYR A 181 -15.99 -9.93 -9.84
N LEU A 182 -17.03 -10.79 -9.88
CA LEU A 182 -18.41 -10.32 -10.02
C LEU A 182 -18.85 -9.46 -8.83
N LYS A 183 -18.44 -9.81 -7.59
CA LYS A 183 -18.68 -8.97 -6.41
C LYS A 183 -17.94 -7.64 -6.52
N VAL A 184 -16.70 -7.64 -7.01
CA VAL A 184 -15.92 -6.42 -7.23
C VAL A 184 -16.62 -5.55 -8.28
N ALA A 185 -17.04 -6.10 -9.42
CA ALA A 185 -17.75 -5.38 -10.46
C ALA A 185 -19.04 -4.72 -9.93
N ASN A 186 -19.81 -5.45 -9.12
CA ASN A 186 -21.01 -4.93 -8.48
C ASN A 186 -20.71 -3.78 -7.53
N LYS A 187 -19.66 -3.88 -6.70
CA LYS A 187 -19.23 -2.79 -5.82
C LYS A 187 -18.79 -1.56 -6.63
N LEU A 188 -17.92 -1.74 -7.62
CA LEU A 188 -17.39 -0.65 -8.44
C LEU A 188 -18.47 0.07 -9.26
N SER A 189 -19.58 -0.60 -9.57
CA SER A 189 -20.72 0.03 -10.26
C SER A 189 -21.40 1.13 -9.42
N GLY A 190 -21.24 1.09 -8.10
CA GLY A 190 -21.74 2.12 -7.18
C GLY A 190 -20.68 3.09 -6.66
N GLU A 191 -19.44 3.01 -7.15
CA GLU A 191 -18.33 3.84 -6.68
C GLU A 191 -18.53 5.32 -7.06
N ARG A 192 -18.26 6.21 -6.10
CA ARG A 192 -18.41 7.67 -6.23
C ARG A 192 -17.29 8.47 -5.56
N ALA A 193 -16.47 7.84 -4.73
CA ALA A 193 -15.38 8.45 -3.98
C ALA A 193 -14.07 8.53 -4.77
N VAL A 194 -13.94 7.76 -5.86
CA VAL A 194 -12.84 7.86 -6.82
C VAL A 194 -13.39 7.92 -8.24
N GLU A 195 -12.68 8.64 -9.11
CA GLU A 195 -13.08 8.81 -10.51
C GLU A 195 -12.60 7.68 -11.42
N ARG A 196 -11.56 6.95 -10.99
CA ARG A 196 -10.89 5.93 -11.79
C ARG A 196 -10.12 4.94 -10.91
N VAL A 197 -9.91 3.74 -11.44
CA VAL A 197 -9.16 2.67 -10.78
C VAL A 197 -8.02 2.22 -11.69
N LEU A 198 -6.83 2.03 -11.11
CA LEU A 198 -5.69 1.40 -11.76
C LEU A 198 -5.48 -0.01 -11.18
N TYR A 199 -5.60 -1.02 -12.03
CA TYR A 199 -5.23 -2.39 -11.75
C TYR A 199 -3.82 -2.65 -12.26
N LEU A 200 -2.95 -3.07 -11.36
CA LEU A 200 -1.60 -3.55 -11.64
C LEU A 200 -1.51 -5.05 -11.36
N SER A 201 -0.74 -5.75 -12.17
CA SER A 201 -0.45 -7.17 -11.96
C SER A 201 0.98 -7.47 -12.44
N PRO A 202 1.69 -8.43 -11.83
CA PRO A 202 2.95 -8.91 -12.36
C PRO A 202 2.78 -9.77 -13.62
N SER A 203 1.57 -10.30 -13.87
CA SER A 203 1.25 -11.20 -14.98
C SER A 203 0.16 -10.63 -15.90
N TYR A 204 0.40 -10.70 -17.21
CA TYR A 204 -0.60 -10.35 -18.22
C TYR A 204 -1.84 -11.23 -18.14
N ASP A 205 -1.69 -12.53 -17.87
CA ASP A 205 -2.81 -13.47 -17.83
C ASP A 205 -3.79 -13.12 -16.69
N VAL A 206 -3.24 -12.82 -15.51
CA VAL A 206 -4.04 -12.38 -14.35
C VAL A 206 -4.75 -11.06 -14.66
N LEU A 207 -4.03 -10.13 -15.29
CA LEU A 207 -4.56 -8.81 -15.66
C LEU A 207 -5.69 -8.92 -16.69
N SER A 208 -5.48 -9.72 -17.74
CA SER A 208 -6.47 -9.97 -18.80
C SER A 208 -7.71 -10.66 -18.24
N PHE A 209 -7.51 -11.66 -17.37
CA PHE A 209 -8.60 -12.34 -16.70
C PHE A 209 -9.44 -11.38 -15.84
N ALA A 210 -8.81 -10.51 -15.05
CA ALA A 210 -9.51 -9.49 -14.28
C ALA A 210 -10.27 -8.50 -15.17
N ALA A 211 -9.64 -8.03 -16.26
CA ALA A 211 -10.24 -7.07 -17.19
C ALA A 211 -11.54 -7.59 -17.82
N ASP A 212 -11.60 -8.89 -18.13
CA ASP A 212 -12.78 -9.50 -18.74
C ASP A 212 -14.05 -9.41 -17.87
N TYR A 213 -13.90 -9.54 -16.55
CA TYR A 213 -15.03 -9.41 -15.62
C TYR A 213 -15.40 -7.96 -15.33
N LEU A 214 -14.44 -7.04 -15.48
CA LEU A 214 -14.61 -5.62 -15.14
C LEU A 214 -15.01 -4.75 -16.34
N LYS A 215 -15.03 -5.29 -17.56
CA LYS A 215 -15.36 -4.56 -18.80
C LYS A 215 -16.74 -3.89 -18.85
N ARG A 216 -17.69 -4.35 -18.03
CA ARG A 216 -19.05 -3.80 -17.95
C ARG A 216 -19.23 -2.72 -16.89
N VAL A 217 -18.21 -2.48 -16.06
CA VAL A 217 -18.24 -1.46 -15.02
C VAL A 217 -18.05 -0.09 -15.68
N ARG A 218 -18.98 0.85 -15.46
CA ARG A 218 -18.93 2.19 -16.05
C ARG A 218 -17.79 3.07 -15.54
N LEU A 219 -17.35 2.83 -14.30
CA LEU A 219 -16.18 3.51 -13.73
C LEU A 219 -14.96 3.26 -14.64
N PRO A 220 -14.18 4.28 -15.02
CA PRO A 220 -12.93 4.09 -15.75
C PRO A 220 -11.96 3.18 -14.99
N ILE A 221 -11.64 2.03 -15.59
CA ILE A 221 -10.66 1.08 -15.05
C ILE A 221 -9.54 0.92 -16.08
N PHE A 222 -8.31 1.13 -15.61
CA PHE A 222 -7.09 1.00 -16.39
C PHE A 222 -6.28 -0.17 -15.88
N PHE A 223 -5.71 -0.93 -16.81
CA PHE A 223 -4.96 -2.14 -16.53
C PHE A 223 -3.54 -1.98 -17.04
N GLY A 224 -2.55 -2.33 -16.21
CA GLY A 224 -1.17 -2.37 -16.65
C GLY A 224 -0.29 -3.33 -15.87
N LEU A 225 0.91 -3.56 -16.39
CA LEU A 225 1.87 -4.46 -15.76
C LEU A 225 2.70 -3.72 -14.71
N ALA A 226 2.92 -4.35 -13.56
CA ALA A 226 3.79 -3.79 -12.52
C ALA A 226 5.23 -3.57 -13.01
N SER A 227 5.74 -4.44 -13.89
CA SER A 227 7.04 -4.24 -14.54
C SER A 227 7.09 -2.96 -15.38
N ALA A 228 6.00 -2.64 -16.10
CA ALA A 228 5.90 -1.40 -16.87
C ALA A 228 5.79 -0.18 -15.96
N TRP A 229 5.10 -0.29 -14.81
CA TRP A 229 5.08 0.74 -13.78
C TRP A 229 6.48 1.05 -13.25
N HIS A 230 7.26 0.03 -12.88
CA HIS A 230 8.61 0.27 -12.37
C HIS A 230 9.55 0.85 -13.43
N ALA A 231 9.35 0.48 -14.70
CA ALA A 231 10.19 0.96 -15.80
C ALA A 231 9.83 2.36 -16.31
N LYS A 232 8.54 2.71 -16.36
CA LYS A 232 8.03 3.92 -17.04
C LYS A 232 7.13 4.79 -16.18
N LEU A 233 6.74 4.34 -14.98
CA LEU A 233 5.84 5.04 -14.08
C LEU A 233 4.58 5.52 -14.82
N LEU A 234 4.31 6.83 -14.80
CA LEU A 234 3.12 7.41 -15.42
C LEU A 234 3.16 7.32 -16.95
N ASP A 235 4.31 7.08 -17.56
CA ASP A 235 4.43 6.90 -19.01
C ASP A 235 4.27 5.43 -19.43
N MET A 236 3.87 4.55 -18.50
CA MET A 236 3.56 3.15 -18.80
C MET A 236 2.31 3.04 -19.68
N PRO A 237 2.27 2.05 -20.61
CA PRO A 237 1.06 1.75 -21.34
C PRO A 237 0.01 1.14 -20.41
N VAL A 238 -1.23 1.59 -20.56
CA VAL A 238 -2.40 1.01 -19.92
C VAL A 238 -3.45 0.62 -20.96
N ALA A 239 -4.18 -0.45 -20.67
CA ALA A 239 -5.40 -0.82 -21.39
C ALA A 239 -6.63 -0.31 -20.64
N SER A 240 -7.65 0.14 -21.36
CA SER A 240 -8.94 0.48 -20.76
C SER A 240 -9.88 -0.72 -20.80
N SER A 241 -10.73 -0.87 -19.78
CA SER A 241 -11.86 -1.80 -19.81
C SER A 241 -12.79 -1.64 -21.03
N HIS A 242 -12.81 -0.46 -21.65
CA HIS A 242 -13.79 -0.09 -22.69
C HIS A 242 -13.20 0.04 -24.11
N GLY A 243 -11.91 -0.23 -24.34
CA GLY A 243 -11.32 -0.07 -25.67
C GLY A 243 -9.93 -0.69 -25.86
N ALA A 244 -9.65 -1.12 -27.09
CA ALA A 244 -8.43 -1.83 -27.46
C ALA A 244 -7.18 -0.94 -27.65
N ARG A 245 -7.29 0.38 -27.50
CA ARG A 245 -6.17 1.30 -27.74
C ARG A 245 -5.38 1.51 -26.46
N HIS A 246 -4.11 1.11 -26.47
CA HIS A 246 -3.18 1.47 -25.40
C HIS A 246 -2.95 2.99 -25.39
N GLN A 247 -3.01 3.57 -24.19
CA GLN A 247 -2.66 4.95 -23.89
C GLN A 247 -1.63 4.96 -22.76
N SER A 248 -0.89 6.04 -22.59
CA SER A 248 -0.06 6.20 -21.39
C SER A 248 -0.93 6.45 -20.16
N LEU A 249 -0.51 5.98 -18.99
CA LEU A 249 -1.21 6.29 -17.74
C LEU A 249 -1.34 7.81 -17.55
N ARG A 250 -0.31 8.59 -17.91
CA ARG A 250 -0.29 10.04 -17.84
C ARG A 250 -1.40 10.69 -18.65
N GLU A 251 -1.71 10.17 -19.83
CA GLU A 251 -2.78 10.71 -20.68
C GLU A 251 -4.16 10.50 -20.07
N VAL A 252 -4.39 9.33 -19.47
CA VAL A 252 -5.68 9.02 -18.83
C VAL A 252 -5.83 9.61 -17.44
N LEU A 253 -4.75 10.17 -16.88
CA LEU A 253 -4.73 10.91 -15.61
C LEU A 253 -4.95 12.42 -15.79
N LYS A 254 -5.04 12.92 -17.02
CA LYS A 254 -5.45 14.30 -17.30
C LYS A 254 -6.91 14.56 -16.88
#